data_AF-A0A661B5K8-F1
#
_entry.id   AF-A0A661B5K8-F1
#
_cell.length_a   1.000
_cell.length_b   1.000
_cell.length_c   1.000
_cell.angle_alpha   90.00
_cell.angle_beta   90.00
_cell.angle_gamma   90.00
#
_symmetry.space_group_name_H-M   'P 1'
#
loop_
_entity.id
_entity.type
_entity.pdbx_description
1 polymer ?
#
loop_
_entity_poly.entity_id
_entity_poly.type
_entity_poly.pdbx_seq_one_letter_code
_entity_poly.pdbx_strand_id
1 'polypeptide(L)'
;MELFKLGGESIEKFDKADYAEFDESKIEEILLDAELEPIAGRKLLCIGNQITTSTDKRLDILAIDPEGRLVVAELKRGMAPREVIAQIVDYASWLDSLAERDFEQIAKGKLGKRLYEAFKDYYGKDLDSIGDDVILYLVARDFPEEVINASNFLSERGVSIICVSFDLFKCDDQLYLVTRNVSGDTETIEGKQDGKISPYKRDDRKFSMMLKKRMEEEFGDWLDDLGLVKRDNFRLYQARDGYWTAAYSDCKSDKYTLTIEASIGRNIEKPDEDGYWVWFHCRRKREVLIFAELIKREDIIEQIKETGMKIDFEEDPEWPEINIKLEDWADEDGNIKDDFADTVIEQFERAKPLIKALLTE
;
A
#
# COMPACT_ATOMS: atom_id res chain seq x y z
N MET A 1 -0.19 27.41 -16.25
CA MET A 1 -0.37 27.99 -14.90
C MET A 1 0.30 29.35 -14.86
N GLU A 2 -0.34 30.33 -14.24
CA GLU A 2 0.22 31.65 -13.96
C GLU A 2 0.32 31.82 -12.45
N LEU A 3 1.35 32.50 -11.96
CA LEU A 3 1.58 32.76 -10.54
C LEU A 3 1.57 34.27 -10.31
N PHE A 4 0.86 34.71 -9.27
CA PHE A 4 0.73 36.13 -8.92
C PHE A 4 1.00 36.32 -7.42
N LYS A 5 1.71 37.39 -7.08
CA LYS A 5 1.89 37.88 -5.72
C LYS A 5 0.91 39.01 -5.45
N LEU A 6 0.16 38.86 -4.37
CA LEU A 6 -0.77 39.87 -3.87
C LEU A 6 -0.09 40.65 -2.75
N GLY A 7 0.29 41.89 -3.01
CA GLY A 7 0.87 42.78 -2.00
C GLY A 7 -0.05 43.97 -1.76
N GLY A 8 -0.85 43.96 -0.69
CA GLY A 8 -1.72 45.06 -0.26
C GLY A 8 -2.68 45.58 -1.35
N GLU A 9 -2.22 46.54 -2.15
CA GLU A 9 -2.96 47.16 -3.26
C GLU A 9 -2.39 46.82 -4.66
N SER A 10 -1.35 45.99 -4.75
CA SER A 10 -0.68 45.61 -6.00
C SER A 10 -0.80 44.11 -6.28
N ILE A 11 -0.97 43.77 -7.56
CA ILE A 11 -0.91 42.40 -8.08
C ILE A 11 0.30 42.35 -9.01
N GLU A 12 1.28 41.54 -8.65
CA GLU A 12 2.49 41.32 -9.44
C GLU A 12 2.45 39.92 -10.05
N LYS A 13 2.61 39.81 -11.37
CA LYS A 13 2.69 38.52 -12.06
C LYS A 13 4.14 38.04 -12.02
N PHE A 14 4.34 36.77 -11.70
CA PHE A 14 5.67 36.17 -11.73
C PHE A 14 5.98 35.67 -13.14
N ASP A 15 7.22 35.88 -13.57
CA ASP A 15 7.71 35.37 -14.83
C ASP A 15 8.07 33.89 -14.69
N LYS A 16 7.66 33.07 -15.66
CA LYS A 16 8.16 31.70 -15.72
C LYS A 16 9.65 31.74 -15.99
N ALA A 17 10.41 30.98 -15.20
CA ALA A 17 11.83 30.81 -15.42
C ALA A 17 12.08 30.19 -16.79
N ASP A 18 13.09 30.66 -17.53
CA ASP A 18 13.50 29.99 -18.74
C ASP A 18 14.19 28.67 -18.38
N TYR A 19 13.57 27.57 -18.80
CA TYR A 19 14.06 26.22 -18.53
C TYR A 19 15.37 25.88 -19.24
N ALA A 20 15.83 26.70 -20.20
CA ALA A 20 17.20 26.60 -20.73
C ALA A 20 18.26 27.00 -19.69
N GLU A 21 17.89 27.78 -18.67
CA GLU A 21 18.78 28.25 -17.63
C GLU A 21 18.94 27.26 -16.47
N PHE A 22 18.11 26.20 -16.43
CA PHE A 22 18.08 25.21 -15.35
C PHE A 22 18.21 23.79 -15.91
N ASP A 23 19.10 22.98 -15.33
CA ASP A 23 19.21 21.56 -15.62
C ASP A 23 18.47 20.70 -14.57
N GLU A 24 18.48 19.39 -14.75
CA GLU A 24 17.88 18.44 -13.78
C GLU A 24 18.58 18.53 -12.42
N SER A 25 19.90 18.74 -12.42
CA SER A 25 20.71 18.91 -11.22
C SER A 25 20.23 20.07 -10.33
N LYS A 26 19.81 21.20 -10.93
CA LYS A 26 19.30 22.32 -10.13
C LYS A 26 17.95 22.03 -9.49
N ILE A 27 17.09 21.24 -10.14
CA ILE A 27 15.82 20.81 -9.54
C ILE A 27 16.09 19.82 -8.41
N GLU A 28 17.03 18.88 -8.61
CA GLU A 28 17.48 17.96 -7.57
C GLU A 28 18.00 18.74 -6.34
N GLU A 29 18.89 19.72 -6.53
CA GLU A 29 19.41 20.57 -5.45
C GLU A 29 18.28 21.24 -4.65
N ILE A 30 17.30 21.85 -5.35
CA ILE A 30 16.15 22.49 -4.69
C ILE A 30 15.34 21.47 -3.87
N LEU A 31 15.09 20.28 -4.40
CA LEU A 31 14.34 19.26 -3.69
C LEU A 31 15.13 18.67 -2.51
N LEU A 32 16.46 18.54 -2.63
CA LEU A 32 17.31 18.11 -1.53
C LEU A 32 17.34 19.15 -0.41
N ASP A 33 17.48 20.43 -0.73
CA ASP A 33 17.45 21.53 0.24
C ASP A 33 16.10 21.66 0.95
N ALA A 34 15.02 21.35 0.24
CA ALA A 34 13.66 21.32 0.78
C ALA A 34 13.26 19.95 1.37
N GLU A 35 14.19 19.01 1.51
CA GLU A 35 13.96 17.68 2.09
C GLU A 35 12.77 16.94 1.44
N LEU A 36 12.62 17.11 0.13
CA LEU A 36 11.56 16.56 -0.73
C LEU A 36 10.12 17.00 -0.37
N GLU A 37 9.95 17.89 0.61
CA GLU A 37 8.64 18.39 1.06
C GLU A 37 7.74 18.91 -0.09
N PRO A 38 8.26 19.65 -1.10
CA PRO A 38 7.43 20.15 -2.19
C PRO A 38 6.75 19.08 -3.04
N ILE A 39 7.31 17.86 -3.11
CA ILE A 39 6.73 16.75 -3.88
C ILE A 39 6.01 15.74 -2.99
N ALA A 40 6.48 15.56 -1.74
CA ALA A 40 5.98 14.56 -0.82
C ALA A 40 4.89 15.09 0.15
N GLY A 41 4.72 16.41 0.25
CA GLY A 41 3.84 17.05 1.24
C GLY A 41 4.40 17.03 2.67
N ARG A 42 5.58 16.43 2.88
CA ARG A 42 6.30 16.39 4.16
C ARG A 42 7.78 16.17 3.95
N LYS A 43 8.56 16.49 4.97
CA LYS A 43 10.02 16.32 4.97
C LYS A 43 10.42 14.84 5.05
N LEU A 44 11.33 14.44 4.17
CA LEU A 44 11.86 13.09 4.06
C LEU A 44 13.36 13.08 4.31
N LEU A 45 13.84 12.05 5.01
CA LEU A 45 15.27 11.85 5.22
C LEU A 45 15.89 11.32 3.92
N CYS A 46 16.61 12.17 3.20
CA CYS A 46 17.40 11.75 2.04
C CYS A 46 18.61 10.92 2.49
N ILE A 47 18.64 9.64 2.11
CA ILE A 47 19.70 8.70 2.50
C ILE A 47 20.73 8.49 1.38
N GLY A 48 20.42 8.90 0.15
CA GLY A 48 21.37 8.91 -0.95
C GLY A 48 20.85 9.68 -2.15
N ASN A 49 21.75 10.17 -2.98
CA ASN A 49 21.40 10.82 -4.23
C ASN A 49 22.45 10.48 -5.30
N GLN A 50 22.01 10.48 -6.56
CA GLN A 50 22.83 10.18 -7.71
C GLN A 50 23.57 8.83 -7.60
N ILE A 51 22.84 7.81 -7.12
CA ILE A 51 23.37 6.49 -6.77
C ILE A 51 23.48 5.64 -8.04
N THR A 52 24.68 5.11 -8.30
CA THR A 52 24.90 4.16 -9.40
C THR A 52 24.44 2.76 -9.01
N THR A 53 23.49 2.20 -9.76
CA THR A 53 22.97 0.84 -9.58
C THR A 53 23.95 -0.20 -10.15
N SER A 54 23.68 -1.49 -9.91
CA SER A 54 24.45 -2.58 -10.51
C SER A 54 24.37 -2.65 -12.05
N THR A 55 23.38 -1.99 -12.64
CA THR A 55 23.17 -1.90 -14.10
C THR A 55 23.71 -0.60 -14.70
N ASP A 56 24.55 0.14 -13.97
CA ASP A 56 25.15 1.43 -14.38
C ASP A 56 24.10 2.51 -14.71
N LYS A 57 22.90 2.37 -14.12
CA LYS A 57 21.88 3.42 -14.11
C LYS A 57 22.07 4.29 -12.88
N ARG A 58 21.58 5.52 -12.92
CA ARG A 58 21.80 6.51 -11.87
C ARG A 58 20.45 6.93 -11.30
N LEU A 59 20.18 6.49 -10.08
CA LEU A 59 19.00 6.85 -9.31
C LEU A 59 19.20 8.26 -8.75
N ASP A 60 18.32 9.20 -9.09
CA ASP A 60 18.48 10.61 -8.71
C ASP A 60 18.40 10.84 -7.19
N ILE A 61 17.29 10.50 -6.54
CA ILE A 61 17.15 10.65 -5.08
C ILE A 61 16.55 9.40 -4.43
N LEU A 62 17.19 8.91 -3.36
CA LEU A 62 16.67 7.90 -2.46
C LEU A 62 16.51 8.48 -1.06
N ALA A 63 15.30 8.43 -0.54
CA ALA A 63 14.94 8.87 0.80
C ALA A 63 14.23 7.74 1.57
N ILE A 64 14.02 7.97 2.86
CA ILE A 64 13.20 7.15 3.73
C ILE A 64 12.20 8.04 4.45
N ASP A 65 10.97 7.56 4.57
CA ASP A 65 9.89 8.27 5.28
C ASP A 65 9.85 7.92 6.77
N PRO A 66 9.01 8.60 7.58
CA PRO A 66 8.92 8.30 9.01
C PRO A 66 8.44 6.87 9.32
N GLU A 67 7.78 6.19 8.40
CA GLU A 67 7.28 4.83 8.59
C GLU A 67 8.35 3.76 8.29
N GLY A 68 9.46 4.16 7.67
CA GLY A 68 10.56 3.30 7.26
C GLY A 68 10.47 2.85 5.80
N ARG A 69 9.53 3.39 5.01
CA ARG A 69 9.37 3.05 3.59
C ARG A 69 10.40 3.81 2.75
N LEU A 70 10.91 3.15 1.72
CA LEU A 70 11.82 3.78 0.78
C LEU A 70 11.05 4.70 -0.17
N VAL A 71 11.62 5.86 -0.46
CA VAL A 71 11.07 6.83 -1.39
C VAL A 71 12.12 7.08 -2.47
N VAL A 72 11.77 6.81 -3.72
CA VAL A 72 12.62 7.12 -4.88
C VAL A 72 12.02 8.31 -5.59
N ALA A 73 12.82 9.29 -5.95
CA ALA A 73 12.41 10.34 -6.88
C ALA A 73 13.30 10.34 -8.11
N GLU A 74 12.69 10.18 -9.29
CA GLU A 74 13.34 10.30 -10.60
C GLU A 74 12.89 11.60 -11.25
N LEU A 75 13.85 12.43 -11.67
CA LEU A 75 13.60 13.78 -12.15
C LEU A 75 13.72 13.86 -13.67
N LYS A 76 12.89 14.70 -14.28
CA LYS A 76 12.95 15.07 -15.69
C LYS A 76 12.76 16.58 -15.83
N ARG A 77 13.70 17.26 -16.49
CA ARG A 77 13.59 18.71 -16.74
C ARG A 77 12.44 19.04 -17.68
N GLY A 78 12.08 18.10 -18.56
CA GLY A 78 11.12 18.30 -19.64
C GLY A 78 9.78 17.61 -19.43
N MET A 79 9.13 17.34 -20.56
CA MET A 79 8.09 16.31 -20.64
C MET A 79 8.71 14.97 -20.25
N ALA A 80 8.05 14.22 -19.38
CA ALA A 80 8.49 12.88 -19.00
C ALA A 80 8.51 11.95 -20.23
N PRO A 81 9.65 11.34 -20.59
CA PRO A 81 9.70 10.35 -21.65
C PRO A 81 9.08 9.03 -21.18
N ARG A 82 8.53 8.22 -22.10
CA ARG A 82 7.88 6.95 -21.74
C ARG A 82 8.81 5.98 -21.02
N GLU A 83 10.10 6.02 -21.35
CA GLU A 83 11.13 5.19 -20.76
C GLU A 83 11.30 5.43 -19.25
N VAL A 84 10.81 6.56 -18.72
CA VAL A 84 10.92 6.88 -17.29
C VAL A 84 10.22 5.85 -16.40
N ILE A 85 9.15 5.23 -16.90
CA ILE A 85 8.44 4.15 -16.18
C ILE A 85 9.36 2.93 -16.01
N ALA A 86 10.09 2.56 -17.06
CA ALA A 86 11.04 1.46 -16.98
C ALA A 86 12.18 1.81 -16.02
N GLN A 87 12.71 3.04 -16.09
CA GLN A 87 13.79 3.49 -15.19
C GLN A 87 13.38 3.38 -13.72
N ILE A 88 12.21 3.91 -13.34
CA ILE A 88 11.81 3.94 -11.94
C ILE A 88 11.44 2.56 -11.40
N VAL A 89 10.86 1.69 -12.24
CA VAL A 89 10.61 0.28 -11.89
C VAL A 89 11.92 -0.51 -11.77
N ASP A 90 12.91 -0.26 -12.63
CA ASP A 90 14.25 -0.85 -12.52
C ASP A 90 14.91 -0.47 -11.19
N TYR A 91 14.74 0.77 -10.72
CA TYR A 91 15.24 1.19 -9.40
C TYR A 91 14.54 0.47 -8.27
N ALA A 92 13.20 0.36 -8.32
CA ALA A 92 12.45 -0.39 -7.31
C ALA A 92 12.92 -1.85 -7.24
N SER A 93 13.09 -2.50 -8.39
CA SER A 93 13.61 -3.87 -8.48
C SER A 93 15.05 -3.99 -7.97
N TRP A 94 15.89 -2.99 -8.21
CA TRP A 94 17.26 -2.98 -7.70
C TRP A 94 17.29 -2.83 -6.18
N LEU A 95 16.49 -1.92 -5.62
CA LEU A 95 16.38 -1.73 -4.17
C LEU A 95 15.87 -3.00 -3.46
N ASP A 96 14.90 -3.70 -4.05
CA ASP A 96 14.39 -4.99 -3.55
C ASP A 96 15.48 -6.08 -3.49
N SER A 97 16.50 -5.99 -4.34
CA SER A 97 17.64 -6.92 -4.32
C SER A 97 18.71 -6.60 -3.26
N LEU A 98 18.63 -5.44 -2.62
CA LEU A 98 19.62 -4.98 -1.65
C LEU A 98 19.35 -5.56 -0.25
N ALA A 99 20.41 -5.86 0.48
CA ALA A 99 20.31 -6.15 1.90
C ALA A 99 20.33 -4.86 2.72
N GLU A 100 19.84 -4.92 3.96
CA GLU A 100 19.85 -3.79 4.90
C GLU A 100 21.23 -3.11 5.06
N ARG A 101 22.30 -3.91 5.04
CA ARG A 101 23.68 -3.42 5.11
C ARG A 101 24.08 -2.52 3.93
N ASP A 102 23.41 -2.64 2.78
CA ASP A 102 23.70 -1.87 1.58
C ASP A 102 23.05 -0.49 1.72
N PHE A 103 21.84 -0.40 2.26
CA PHE A 103 21.21 0.86 2.65
C PHE A 103 22.00 1.62 3.72
N GLU A 104 22.53 0.89 4.71
CA GLU A 104 23.47 1.43 5.69
C GLU A 104 24.72 2.05 5.06
N GLN A 105 25.27 1.43 4.01
CA GLN A 105 26.41 1.96 3.27
C GLN A 105 26.05 3.20 2.45
N ILE A 106 24.88 3.18 1.79
CA ILE A 106 24.35 4.32 1.03
C ILE A 106 24.18 5.52 1.98
N ALA A 107 23.46 5.33 3.09
CA ALA A 107 23.25 6.36 4.11
C ALA A 107 24.58 6.88 4.67
N LYS A 108 25.53 5.99 4.98
CA LYS A 108 26.86 6.40 5.47
C LYS A 108 27.64 7.22 4.44
N GLY A 109 27.53 6.88 3.16
CA GLY A 109 28.16 7.64 2.07
C GLY A 109 27.60 9.06 1.95
N LYS A 110 26.28 9.22 2.13
CA LYS A 110 25.58 10.51 1.99
C LYS A 110 25.62 11.36 3.27
N LEU A 111 25.32 10.77 4.41
CA LEU A 111 25.07 11.43 5.69
C LEU A 111 26.27 11.38 6.64
N GLY A 112 27.29 10.58 6.32
CA GLY A 112 28.46 10.36 7.19
C GLY A 112 28.15 9.49 8.43
N LYS A 113 26.93 8.97 8.55
CA LYS A 113 26.42 8.19 9.68
C LYS A 113 25.63 6.98 9.20
N ARG A 114 25.45 6.00 10.10
CA ARG A 114 24.60 4.83 9.84
C ARG A 114 23.14 5.24 9.67
N LEU A 115 22.40 4.51 8.84
CA LEU A 115 21.00 4.77 8.52
C LEU A 115 20.15 4.85 9.79
N TYR A 116 20.23 3.85 10.67
CA TYR A 116 19.41 3.81 11.89
C TYR A 116 19.72 4.97 12.85
N GLU A 117 21.00 5.38 12.93
CA GLU A 117 21.41 6.53 13.73
C GLU A 117 20.86 7.83 13.13
N ALA A 118 21.04 8.03 11.82
CA ALA A 118 20.54 9.21 11.13
C ALA A 118 19.01 9.30 11.16
N PHE A 119 18.32 8.17 11.04
CA PHE A 119 16.88 8.08 11.16
C PHE A 119 16.39 8.52 12.54
N LYS A 120 17.04 8.02 13.60
CA LYS A 120 16.72 8.41 14.97
C LYS A 120 16.98 9.89 15.23
N ASP A 121 18.10 10.41 14.76
CA ASP A 121 18.44 11.83 14.87
C ASP A 121 17.41 12.71 14.13
N TYR A 122 16.92 12.26 12.98
CA TYR A 122 16.01 13.02 12.12
C TYR A 122 14.56 12.97 12.58
N TYR A 123 14.03 11.78 12.88
CA TYR A 123 12.62 11.56 13.22
C TYR A 123 12.36 11.44 14.73
N GLY A 124 13.39 11.37 15.56
CA GLY A 124 13.26 11.25 17.01
C GLY A 124 12.76 9.89 17.50
N LYS A 125 12.75 8.87 16.64
CA LYS A 125 12.32 7.50 16.94
C LYS A 125 13.22 6.48 16.27
N ASP A 126 13.28 5.28 16.83
CA ASP A 126 14.06 4.18 16.23
C ASP A 126 13.41 3.71 14.92
N LEU A 127 14.24 3.36 13.94
CA LEU A 127 13.82 2.62 12.76
C LEU A 127 13.73 1.15 13.18
N ASP A 128 12.56 0.52 13.02
CA ASP A 128 12.38 -0.89 13.38
C ASP A 128 12.96 -1.80 12.30
N SER A 129 12.64 -1.49 11.05
CA SER A 129 13.15 -2.13 9.84
C SER A 129 12.94 -1.19 8.65
N ILE A 130 13.70 -1.40 7.58
CA ILE A 130 13.38 -0.84 6.27
C ILE A 130 12.14 -1.57 5.75
N GLY A 131 11.14 -0.82 5.29
CA GLY A 131 9.90 -1.39 4.76
C GLY A 131 10.11 -2.04 3.39
N ASP A 132 9.30 -3.06 3.10
CA ASP A 132 9.31 -3.78 1.81
C ASP A 132 8.71 -2.93 0.66
N ASP A 133 8.03 -1.84 0.98
CA ASP A 133 7.44 -0.94 0.01
C ASP A 133 8.39 0.16 -0.43
N VAL A 134 8.32 0.47 -1.72
CA VAL A 134 8.96 1.63 -2.32
C VAL A 134 7.89 2.54 -2.91
N ILE A 135 7.93 3.82 -2.54
CA ILE A 135 7.11 4.89 -3.12
C ILE A 135 7.92 5.57 -4.21
N LEU A 136 7.37 5.63 -5.42
CA LEU A 136 8.07 6.04 -6.63
C LEU A 136 7.54 7.39 -7.11
N TYR A 137 8.32 8.45 -6.92
CA TYR A 137 8.02 9.79 -7.44
C TYR A 137 8.64 9.97 -8.83
N LEU A 138 7.79 10.26 -9.79
CA LEU A 138 8.20 10.84 -11.06
C LEU A 138 7.99 12.34 -10.99
N VAL A 139 9.06 13.12 -11.15
CA VAL A 139 9.01 14.58 -11.07
C VAL A 139 9.39 15.18 -12.43
N ALA A 140 8.44 15.79 -13.11
CA ALA A 140 8.66 16.33 -14.46
C ALA A 140 7.96 17.68 -14.68
N ARG A 141 8.19 18.38 -15.79
CA ARG A 141 7.36 19.57 -16.11
C ARG A 141 5.95 19.19 -16.51
N ASP A 142 5.83 18.10 -17.25
CA ASP A 142 4.56 17.59 -17.74
C ASP A 142 4.68 16.09 -18.07
N PHE A 143 3.54 15.43 -18.21
CA PHE A 143 3.46 13.99 -18.45
C PHE A 143 2.56 13.68 -19.66
N PRO A 144 3.03 12.86 -20.62
CA PRO A 144 2.14 12.29 -21.62
C PRO A 144 1.09 11.39 -20.96
N GLU A 145 -0.10 11.32 -21.56
CA GLU A 145 -1.21 10.48 -21.05
C GLU A 145 -0.80 9.01 -20.92
N GLU A 146 0.05 8.51 -21.83
CA GLU A 146 0.58 7.13 -21.76
C GLU A 146 1.45 6.86 -20.52
N VAL A 147 2.19 7.87 -20.03
CA VAL A 147 2.98 7.74 -18.79
C VAL A 147 2.04 7.73 -17.59
N ILE A 148 1.07 8.63 -17.55
CA ILE A 148 0.06 8.70 -16.48
C ILE A 148 -0.74 7.39 -16.40
N ASN A 149 -1.20 6.88 -17.53
CA ASN A 149 -1.97 5.64 -17.61
C ASN A 149 -1.15 4.43 -17.14
N ALA A 150 0.13 4.36 -17.51
CA ALA A 150 1.03 3.32 -17.04
C ALA A 150 1.27 3.41 -15.52
N SER A 151 1.53 4.62 -14.99
CA SER A 151 1.70 4.86 -13.56
C SER A 151 0.45 4.43 -12.77
N ASN A 152 -0.75 4.85 -13.19
CA ASN A 152 -1.99 4.47 -12.53
C ASN A 152 -2.23 2.95 -12.54
N PHE A 153 -2.01 2.30 -13.69
CA PHE A 153 -2.18 0.86 -13.83
C PHE A 153 -1.26 0.06 -12.89
N LEU A 154 -0.03 0.53 -12.70
CA LEU A 154 0.96 -0.05 -11.79
C LEU A 154 0.61 0.23 -10.32
N SER A 155 0.18 1.45 -9.99
CA SER A 155 -0.28 1.83 -8.65
C SER A 155 -1.47 0.98 -8.20
N GLU A 156 -2.45 0.72 -9.08
CA GLU A 156 -3.57 -0.20 -8.81
C GLU A 156 -3.14 -1.65 -8.52
N ARG A 157 -1.90 -2.01 -8.85
CA ARG A 157 -1.33 -3.35 -8.67
C ARG A 157 -0.24 -3.40 -7.59
N GLY A 158 -0.15 -2.36 -6.77
CA GLY A 158 0.74 -2.32 -5.61
C GLY A 158 2.12 -1.73 -5.88
N VAL A 159 2.37 -1.15 -7.06
CA VAL A 159 3.61 -0.40 -7.36
C VAL A 159 3.27 1.09 -7.31
N SER A 160 3.44 1.72 -6.15
CA SER A 160 3.01 3.11 -5.91
C SER A 160 3.85 4.10 -6.71
N ILE A 161 3.32 4.57 -7.84
CA ILE A 161 3.93 5.62 -8.67
C ILE A 161 3.10 6.90 -8.55
N ILE A 162 3.77 8.00 -8.18
CA ILE A 162 3.21 9.34 -8.01
C ILE A 162 3.87 10.26 -9.03
N CYS A 163 3.05 10.86 -9.89
CA CYS A 163 3.51 11.82 -10.90
C CYS A 163 3.30 13.24 -10.38
N VAL A 164 4.39 13.97 -10.14
CA VAL A 164 4.36 15.36 -9.70
C VAL A 164 4.90 16.24 -10.81
N SER A 165 4.06 17.15 -11.31
CA SER A 165 4.48 18.19 -12.23
C SER A 165 5.07 19.38 -11.48
N PHE A 166 6.02 20.09 -12.08
CA PHE A 166 6.53 21.34 -11.53
C PHE A 166 6.65 22.46 -12.57
N ASP A 167 6.54 23.70 -12.10
CA ASP A 167 6.91 24.92 -12.81
C ASP A 167 7.88 25.73 -11.94
N LEU A 168 8.83 26.41 -12.58
CA LEU A 168 9.73 27.36 -11.91
C LEU A 168 9.35 28.79 -12.31
N PHE A 169 9.31 29.68 -11.33
CA PHE A 169 9.03 31.10 -11.53
C PHE A 169 10.14 31.95 -10.90
N LYS A 170 10.42 33.10 -11.53
CA LYS A 170 11.35 34.11 -11.02
C LYS A 170 10.59 35.38 -10.68
N CYS A 171 10.94 35.97 -9.55
CA CYS A 171 10.54 37.32 -9.17
C CYS A 171 11.73 37.93 -8.42
N ASP A 172 12.27 39.04 -8.94
CA ASP A 172 13.54 39.61 -8.53
C ASP A 172 14.68 38.55 -8.57
N ASP A 173 15.49 38.46 -7.51
CA ASP A 173 16.57 37.47 -7.35
C ASP A 173 16.08 36.15 -6.70
N GLN A 174 14.77 35.93 -6.62
CA GLN A 174 14.18 34.77 -5.96
C GLN A 174 13.58 33.79 -6.96
N LEU A 175 13.79 32.49 -6.69
CA LEU A 175 13.23 31.39 -7.45
C LEU A 175 12.10 30.73 -6.65
N TYR A 176 11.00 30.43 -7.33
CA TYR A 176 9.81 29.83 -6.76
C TYR A 176 9.50 28.54 -7.49
N LEU A 177 9.40 27.45 -6.74
CA LEU A 177 8.97 26.14 -7.22
C LEU A 177 7.48 25.97 -6.95
N VAL A 178 6.71 25.68 -7.98
CA VAL A 178 5.30 25.30 -7.84
C VAL A 178 5.15 23.86 -8.30
N THR A 179 4.68 23.00 -7.41
CA THR A 179 4.42 21.59 -7.71
C THR A 179 2.92 21.33 -7.82
N ARG A 180 2.55 20.29 -8.56
CA ARG A 180 1.17 19.82 -8.67
C ARG A 180 1.18 18.31 -8.86
N ASN A 181 0.47 17.60 -8.00
CA ASN A 181 0.17 16.18 -8.19
C ASN A 181 -0.68 16.01 -9.47
N VAL A 182 -0.18 15.19 -10.40
CA VAL A 182 -0.83 14.86 -11.67
C VAL A 182 -1.55 13.51 -11.59
N SER A 183 -0.97 12.55 -10.87
CA SER A 183 -1.49 11.20 -10.71
C SER A 183 -0.81 10.52 -9.52
N GLY A 184 -1.50 9.54 -8.93
CA GLY A 184 -1.08 8.90 -7.69
C GLY A 184 -1.42 9.76 -6.47
N ASP A 185 -1.54 9.14 -5.31
CA ASP A 185 -1.94 9.84 -4.09
C ASP A 185 -0.71 10.21 -3.25
N THR A 186 -0.46 11.50 -3.07
CA THR A 186 0.59 12.00 -2.17
C THR A 186 0.25 11.75 -0.69
N GLU A 187 -1.02 11.51 -0.35
CA GLU A 187 -1.42 11.09 1.00
C GLU A 187 -0.85 9.71 1.38
N THR A 188 -0.30 8.94 0.43
CA THR A 188 0.44 7.72 0.76
C THR A 188 1.64 8.00 1.67
N ILE A 189 2.21 9.21 1.71
CA ILE A 189 3.23 9.62 2.70
C ILE A 189 2.59 10.37 3.90
N GLU A 190 1.34 10.83 3.82
CA GLU A 190 0.64 11.39 4.98
C GLU A 190 0.20 10.31 5.97
N GLY A 191 1.18 9.73 6.67
CA GLY A 191 0.97 9.21 8.01
C GLY A 191 0.54 10.35 8.92
N LYS A 192 -0.78 10.54 9.04
CA LYS A 192 -1.58 11.22 10.08
C LYS A 192 -0.80 12.12 11.05
N GLN A 193 -1.11 13.43 11.03
CA GLN A 193 -0.84 14.33 12.16
C GLN A 193 -1.37 13.72 13.47
N ASP A 194 -0.52 13.74 14.50
CA ASP A 194 -0.81 13.68 15.94
C ASP A 194 -2.20 13.18 16.33
N GLY A 195 -2.44 11.90 16.12
CA GLY A 195 -3.57 11.18 16.69
C GLY A 195 -3.06 9.79 17.04
N LYS A 196 -2.92 9.53 18.35
CA LYS A 196 -2.52 8.25 18.97
C LYS A 196 -2.57 7.09 17.98
N ILE A 197 -1.41 6.71 17.45
CA ILE A 197 -1.27 5.45 16.72
C ILE A 197 -1.64 4.37 17.72
N SER A 198 -2.74 3.66 17.47
CA SER A 198 -2.99 2.39 18.14
C SER A 198 -1.73 1.53 17.87
N PRO A 199 -1.01 1.08 18.93
CA PRO A 199 0.29 0.41 18.79
C PRO A 199 0.23 -0.82 17.88
N TYR A 200 -0.97 -1.34 17.62
CA TYR A 200 -1.24 -2.53 16.84
C TYR A 200 -1.19 -2.32 15.31
N LYS A 201 -1.15 -1.08 14.77
CA LYS A 201 -1.22 -0.86 13.29
C LYS A 201 -0.03 -1.40 12.51
N ARG A 202 1.14 -1.51 13.14
CA ARG A 202 2.37 -2.02 12.51
C ARG A 202 2.33 -3.55 12.36
N ASP A 203 1.62 -4.25 13.25
CA ASP A 203 1.47 -5.70 13.22
C ASP A 203 0.45 -6.19 12.20
N ASP A 204 -0.61 -5.41 11.91
CA ASP A 204 -1.66 -5.76 10.94
C ASP A 204 -1.09 -6.20 9.59
N ARG A 205 -0.08 -5.46 9.08
CA ARG A 205 0.45 -5.68 7.73
C ARG A 205 1.35 -6.90 7.65
N LYS A 206 2.30 -7.03 8.58
CA LYS A 206 3.21 -8.18 8.67
C LYS A 206 2.41 -9.46 8.88
N PHE A 207 1.42 -9.40 9.77
CA PHE A 207 0.48 -10.48 9.98
C PHE A 207 -0.34 -10.80 8.72
N SER A 208 -0.89 -9.79 8.04
CA SER A 208 -1.64 -10.01 6.81
C SER A 208 -0.79 -10.64 5.70
N MET A 209 0.48 -10.25 5.56
CA MET A 209 1.41 -10.88 4.61
C MET A 209 1.68 -12.34 4.96
N MET A 210 1.88 -12.65 6.25
CA MET A 210 2.03 -14.02 6.74
C MET A 210 0.77 -14.84 6.45
N LEU A 211 -0.41 -14.31 6.77
CA LEU A 211 -1.69 -14.99 6.55
C LEU A 211 -1.94 -15.24 5.07
N LYS A 212 -1.76 -14.23 4.20
CA LYS A 212 -1.84 -14.39 2.74
C LYS A 212 -0.96 -15.55 2.27
N LYS A 213 0.30 -15.58 2.71
CA LYS A 213 1.24 -16.61 2.32
C LYS A 213 0.77 -18.00 2.77
N ARG A 214 0.36 -18.12 4.04
CA ARG A 214 -0.12 -19.39 4.60
C ARG A 214 -1.39 -19.89 3.91
N MET A 215 -2.33 -18.99 3.62
CA MET A 215 -3.53 -19.33 2.86
C MET A 215 -3.22 -19.81 1.44
N GLU A 216 -2.24 -19.20 0.77
CA GLU A 216 -1.79 -19.70 -0.53
C GLU A 216 -1.14 -21.08 -0.42
N GLU A 217 -0.30 -21.29 0.59
CA GLU A 217 0.38 -22.58 0.82
C GLU A 217 -0.60 -23.72 1.14
N GLU A 218 -1.61 -23.46 1.97
CA GLU A 218 -2.55 -24.50 2.44
C GLU A 218 -3.76 -24.68 1.52
N PHE A 219 -4.17 -23.64 0.79
CA PHE A 219 -5.40 -23.64 -0.01
C PHE A 219 -5.19 -23.36 -1.49
N GLY A 220 -3.96 -23.04 -1.93
CA GLY A 220 -3.51 -22.94 -3.31
C GLY A 220 -4.11 -24.00 -4.23
N ASP A 221 -3.54 -25.18 -4.12
CA ASP A 221 -3.88 -26.33 -4.96
C ASP A 221 -5.34 -26.77 -4.74
N TRP A 222 -5.84 -26.70 -3.50
CA TRP A 222 -7.21 -27.09 -3.20
C TRP A 222 -8.25 -26.24 -3.95
N LEU A 223 -8.05 -24.92 -4.05
CA LEU A 223 -8.95 -24.04 -4.80
C LEU A 223 -8.85 -24.30 -6.32
N ASP A 224 -7.66 -24.64 -6.83
CA ASP A 224 -7.48 -24.99 -8.24
C ASP A 224 -8.24 -26.29 -8.59
N ASP A 225 -8.30 -27.23 -7.63
CA ASP A 225 -9.02 -28.50 -7.75
C ASP A 225 -10.56 -28.37 -7.66
N LEU A 226 -11.10 -27.17 -7.41
CA LEU A 226 -12.55 -26.93 -7.38
C LEU A 226 -13.21 -26.96 -8.76
N GLY A 227 -12.44 -27.16 -9.84
CA GLY A 227 -12.98 -27.29 -11.20
C GLY A 227 -13.51 -25.98 -11.78
N LEU A 228 -13.05 -24.84 -11.24
CA LEU A 228 -13.38 -23.50 -11.71
C LEU A 228 -12.47 -23.12 -12.90
N VAL A 229 -12.95 -22.26 -13.79
CA VAL A 229 -12.27 -21.90 -15.06
C VAL A 229 -10.93 -21.19 -14.81
N LYS A 230 -10.86 -20.38 -13.76
CA LYS A 230 -9.66 -19.63 -13.42
C LYS A 230 -9.62 -19.29 -11.94
N ARG A 231 -8.45 -19.34 -11.33
CA ARG A 231 -8.22 -18.84 -9.97
C ARG A 231 -7.09 -17.82 -9.96
N ASP A 232 -7.23 -16.79 -9.14
CA ASP A 232 -6.20 -15.79 -8.86
C ASP A 232 -5.47 -16.18 -7.57
N ASN A 233 -4.15 -15.98 -7.45
CA ASN A 233 -3.46 -16.14 -6.16
C ASN A 233 -4.07 -15.23 -5.08
N PHE A 234 -3.93 -15.61 -3.80
CA PHE A 234 -4.32 -14.78 -2.67
C PHE A 234 -3.62 -13.43 -2.74
N ARG A 235 -4.38 -12.36 -2.57
CA ARG A 235 -3.93 -10.96 -2.58
C ARG A 235 -4.29 -10.30 -1.27
N LEU A 236 -3.56 -9.24 -0.95
CA LEU A 236 -3.93 -8.36 0.14
C LEU A 236 -4.79 -7.22 -0.37
N TYR A 237 -5.83 -6.92 0.38
CA TYR A 237 -6.61 -5.70 0.23
C TYR A 237 -6.72 -5.04 1.61
N GLN A 238 -6.41 -3.75 1.68
CA GLN A 238 -6.54 -2.95 2.89
C GLN A 238 -7.52 -1.82 2.61
N ALA A 239 -8.47 -1.60 3.53
CA ALA A 239 -9.39 -0.48 3.44
C ALA A 239 -8.63 0.84 3.55
N ARG A 240 -9.11 1.89 2.88
CA ARG A 240 -8.42 3.20 2.81
C ARG A 240 -8.18 3.84 4.19
N ASP A 241 -9.02 3.51 5.16
CA ASP A 241 -8.92 3.99 6.54
C ASP A 241 -7.92 3.18 7.40
N GLY A 242 -7.46 2.04 6.89
CA GLY A 242 -6.56 1.09 7.52
C GLY A 242 -7.19 0.30 8.67
N TYR A 243 -8.52 0.29 8.81
CA TYR A 243 -9.20 -0.47 9.87
C TYR A 243 -9.38 -1.95 9.55
N TRP A 244 -9.21 -2.31 8.29
CA TRP A 244 -9.54 -3.62 7.78
C TRP A 244 -8.50 -4.03 6.74
N THR A 245 -8.01 -5.26 6.85
CA THR A 245 -7.09 -5.88 5.89
C THR A 245 -7.52 -7.32 5.62
N ALA A 246 -7.52 -7.75 4.38
CA ALA A 246 -7.94 -9.08 3.99
C ALA A 246 -6.95 -9.78 3.08
N ALA A 247 -6.81 -11.09 3.28
CA ALA A 247 -6.23 -12.01 2.32
C ALA A 247 -7.36 -12.68 1.54
N TYR A 248 -7.40 -12.50 0.23
CA TYR A 248 -8.50 -13.00 -0.60
C TYR A 248 -8.04 -13.57 -1.95
N SER A 249 -8.76 -14.57 -2.44
CA SER A 249 -8.56 -15.24 -3.72
C SER A 249 -9.87 -15.27 -4.50
N ASP A 250 -9.82 -14.89 -5.78
CA ASP A 250 -10.97 -14.99 -6.67
C ASP A 250 -10.88 -16.25 -7.53
N CYS A 251 -11.87 -17.12 -7.41
CA CYS A 251 -12.07 -18.27 -8.28
C CYS A 251 -13.23 -17.98 -9.23
N LYS A 252 -13.06 -18.18 -10.54
CA LYS A 252 -13.96 -17.73 -11.60
C LYS A 252 -14.44 -18.92 -12.40
N SER A 253 -15.74 -19.01 -12.63
CA SER A 253 -16.34 -19.89 -13.64
C SER A 253 -16.76 -19.08 -14.88
N ASP A 254 -17.40 -19.75 -15.83
CA ASP A 254 -18.03 -19.13 -17.00
C ASP A 254 -19.20 -18.19 -16.64
N LYS A 255 -19.81 -18.37 -15.46
CA LYS A 255 -21.00 -17.63 -15.02
C LYS A 255 -20.80 -16.81 -13.75
N TYR A 256 -19.84 -17.17 -12.89
CA TYR A 256 -19.73 -16.60 -11.54
C TYR A 256 -18.28 -16.34 -11.13
N THR A 257 -18.10 -15.47 -10.14
CA THR A 257 -16.86 -15.38 -9.36
C THR A 257 -17.21 -15.79 -7.94
N LEU A 258 -16.44 -16.71 -7.39
CA LEU A 258 -16.38 -17.10 -5.99
C LEU A 258 -15.15 -16.41 -5.40
N THR A 259 -15.34 -15.38 -4.58
CA THR A 259 -14.25 -14.84 -3.77
C THR A 259 -14.17 -15.62 -2.47
N ILE A 260 -13.01 -16.13 -2.13
CA ILE A 260 -12.70 -16.67 -0.80
C ILE A 260 -11.78 -15.68 -0.10
N GLU A 261 -12.21 -15.19 1.05
CA GLU A 261 -11.59 -14.07 1.74
C GLU A 261 -11.50 -14.37 3.23
N ALA A 262 -10.33 -14.18 3.82
CA ALA A 262 -10.14 -14.07 5.27
C ALA A 262 -9.79 -12.60 5.58
N SER A 263 -10.68 -11.96 6.31
CA SER A 263 -10.61 -10.53 6.57
C SER A 263 -10.36 -10.28 8.02
N ILE A 264 -9.48 -9.35 8.32
CA ILE A 264 -9.07 -8.96 9.66
C ILE A 264 -9.44 -7.49 9.82
N GLY A 265 -10.34 -7.19 10.75
CA GLY A 265 -10.74 -5.81 11.00
C GLY A 265 -10.81 -5.48 12.47
N ARG A 266 -10.83 -4.19 12.78
CA ARG A 266 -10.94 -3.70 14.16
C ARG A 266 -12.37 -3.34 14.53
N ASN A 267 -12.70 -3.39 15.82
CA ASN A 267 -14.04 -3.00 16.28
C ASN A 267 -14.28 -1.50 16.01
N ILE A 268 -15.14 -1.20 15.02
CA ILE A 268 -15.44 0.16 14.58
C ILE A 268 -16.35 0.89 15.59
N GLU A 269 -17.23 0.16 16.26
CA GLU A 269 -18.22 0.73 17.19
C GLU A 269 -17.64 0.97 18.59
N LYS A 270 -16.57 0.25 18.94
CA LYS A 270 -15.88 0.38 20.22
C LYS A 270 -14.36 0.40 20.04
N PRO A 271 -13.78 1.53 19.61
CA PRO A 271 -12.34 1.66 19.37
C PRO A 271 -11.47 1.45 20.62
N ASP A 272 -12.04 1.62 21.82
CA ASP A 272 -11.36 1.37 23.10
C ASP A 272 -11.33 -0.12 23.49
N GLU A 273 -12.08 -0.97 22.76
CA GLU A 273 -12.06 -2.44 22.82
C GLU A 273 -11.36 -3.00 21.56
N ASP A 274 -10.22 -2.39 21.18
CA ASP A 274 -9.43 -2.72 19.99
C ASP A 274 -9.24 -4.25 19.88
N GLY A 275 -9.70 -4.82 18.77
CA GLY A 275 -9.78 -6.26 18.60
C GLY A 275 -9.95 -6.68 17.16
N TYR A 276 -9.28 -7.76 16.75
CA TYR A 276 -9.25 -8.29 15.40
C TYR A 276 -10.41 -9.27 15.20
N TRP A 277 -11.14 -9.07 14.12
CA TRP A 277 -12.25 -9.93 13.73
C TRP A 277 -11.85 -10.63 12.46
N VAL A 278 -11.90 -11.97 12.47
CA VAL A 278 -11.70 -12.75 11.25
C VAL A 278 -13.06 -13.02 10.63
N TRP A 279 -13.26 -12.62 9.38
CA TRP A 279 -14.44 -12.98 8.62
C TRP A 279 -14.07 -13.85 7.43
N PHE A 280 -14.90 -14.84 7.14
CA PHE A 280 -14.78 -15.68 5.94
C PHE A 280 -15.93 -15.39 5.01
N HIS A 281 -15.64 -14.91 3.81
CA HIS A 281 -16.69 -14.58 2.85
C HIS A 281 -16.58 -15.37 1.54
N CYS A 282 -17.74 -15.66 1.00
CA CYS A 282 -17.97 -16.24 -0.32
C CYS A 282 -18.72 -15.20 -1.18
N ARG A 283 -18.02 -14.31 -1.91
CA ARG A 283 -18.70 -13.26 -2.69
C ARG A 283 -19.03 -13.74 -4.09
N ARG A 284 -20.32 -13.71 -4.48
CA ARG A 284 -20.79 -13.79 -5.88
C ARG A 284 -21.12 -12.38 -6.38
N LYS A 285 -20.46 -11.92 -7.46
CA LYS A 285 -20.64 -10.55 -8.00
C LYS A 285 -22.02 -10.21 -8.57
N ARG A 286 -23.01 -11.12 -8.52
CA ARG A 286 -24.44 -10.83 -8.72
C ARG A 286 -25.32 -11.68 -7.80
N GLU A 287 -25.87 -10.98 -6.80
CA GLU A 287 -27.08 -11.25 -6.03
C GLU A 287 -27.05 -12.31 -4.92
N VAL A 288 -27.15 -11.80 -3.68
CA VAL A 288 -27.91 -12.19 -2.47
C VAL A 288 -28.98 -13.31 -2.63
N LEU A 289 -29.50 -13.56 -3.82
CA LEU A 289 -30.57 -14.51 -4.12
C LEU A 289 -30.16 -15.99 -4.03
N ILE A 290 -28.90 -16.35 -4.30
CA ILE A 290 -28.49 -17.77 -4.23
C ILE A 290 -28.28 -18.20 -2.77
N PHE A 291 -27.71 -17.31 -1.94
CA PHE A 291 -27.53 -17.58 -0.51
C PHE A 291 -28.89 -17.66 0.21
N ALA A 292 -29.82 -16.76 -0.13
CA ALA A 292 -31.21 -16.81 0.33
C ALA A 292 -31.95 -18.11 -0.06
N GLU A 293 -31.56 -18.79 -1.15
CA GLU A 293 -32.17 -20.05 -1.59
C GLU A 293 -31.51 -21.28 -0.96
N LEU A 294 -30.23 -21.18 -0.60
CA LEU A 294 -29.46 -22.23 0.08
C LEU A 294 -29.75 -22.26 1.58
N ILE A 295 -29.94 -21.13 2.25
CA ILE A 295 -30.37 -21.10 3.66
C ILE A 295 -31.84 -21.48 3.85
N LYS A 296 -32.61 -21.68 2.78
CA LYS A 296 -33.94 -22.33 2.85
C LYS A 296 -33.83 -23.86 2.91
N ARG A 297 -32.65 -24.43 2.70
CA ARG A 297 -32.40 -25.88 2.78
C ARG A 297 -31.96 -26.27 4.18
N GLU A 298 -32.79 -27.07 4.85
CA GLU A 298 -32.53 -27.54 6.21
C GLU A 298 -31.23 -28.35 6.31
N ASP A 299 -30.86 -29.12 5.27
CA ASP A 299 -29.66 -29.96 5.27
C ASP A 299 -28.35 -29.15 5.24
N ILE A 300 -28.34 -28.01 4.57
CA ILE A 300 -27.20 -27.10 4.54
C ILE A 300 -27.11 -26.33 5.87
N ILE A 301 -28.25 -25.91 6.44
CA ILE A 301 -28.28 -25.27 7.77
C ILE A 301 -27.75 -26.21 8.85
N GLU A 302 -28.13 -27.50 8.83
CA GLU A 302 -27.62 -28.48 9.78
C GLU A 302 -26.10 -28.67 9.66
N GLN A 303 -25.57 -28.78 8.43
CA GLN A 303 -24.12 -28.85 8.20
C GLN A 303 -23.38 -27.62 8.73
N ILE A 304 -23.94 -26.41 8.56
CA ILE A 304 -23.34 -25.17 9.09
C ILE A 304 -23.38 -25.13 10.62
N LYS A 305 -24.43 -25.67 11.25
CA LYS A 305 -24.49 -25.79 12.72
C LYS A 305 -23.44 -26.76 13.26
N GLU A 306 -23.15 -27.84 12.54
CA GLU A 306 -22.14 -28.83 12.93
C GLU A 306 -20.70 -28.29 12.88
N THR A 307 -20.41 -27.29 12.04
CA THR A 307 -19.09 -26.66 11.97
C THR A 307 -18.83 -25.63 13.08
N GLY A 308 -19.86 -25.26 13.85
CA GLY A 308 -19.78 -24.26 14.91
C GLY A 308 -19.85 -22.80 14.43
N MET A 309 -20.15 -22.58 13.14
CA MET A 309 -20.33 -21.26 12.57
C MET A 309 -21.63 -20.61 13.07
N LYS A 310 -21.62 -19.28 13.23
CA LYS A 310 -22.86 -18.52 13.50
C LYS A 310 -23.40 -17.97 12.19
N ILE A 311 -24.66 -18.27 11.90
CA ILE A 311 -25.41 -17.59 10.84
C ILE A 311 -26.27 -16.54 11.54
N ASP A 312 -26.04 -15.26 11.26
CA ASP A 312 -26.97 -14.21 11.67
C ASP A 312 -28.14 -14.18 10.67
N PHE A 313 -29.35 -14.33 11.19
CA PHE A 313 -30.58 -14.39 10.38
C PHE A 313 -31.46 -13.16 10.59
N GLU A 314 -31.14 -12.27 11.55
CA GLU A 314 -32.02 -11.18 11.96
C GLU A 314 -31.69 -9.83 11.30
N GLU A 315 -30.44 -9.59 10.90
CA GLU A 315 -30.02 -8.40 10.14
C GLU A 315 -29.39 -8.83 8.82
N ASP A 316 -30.16 -8.71 7.72
CA ASP A 316 -29.77 -8.89 6.31
C ASP A 316 -28.90 -10.14 6.01
N PRO A 317 -29.42 -11.18 5.32
CA PRO A 317 -28.74 -12.48 5.18
C PRO A 317 -27.62 -12.38 4.14
N GLU A 318 -26.63 -11.53 4.37
CA GLU A 318 -25.66 -11.21 3.36
C GLU A 318 -24.53 -12.24 3.36
N TRP A 319 -24.08 -12.79 4.51
CA TRP A 319 -22.86 -13.61 4.53
C TRP A 319 -22.83 -14.68 5.66
N PRO A 320 -22.36 -15.92 5.39
CA PRO A 320 -21.96 -16.83 6.46
C PRO A 320 -20.65 -16.34 7.08
N GLU A 321 -20.61 -16.09 8.38
CA GLU A 321 -19.41 -15.58 9.05
C GLU A 321 -18.94 -16.56 10.14
N ILE A 322 -17.65 -16.92 10.15
CA ILE A 322 -17.03 -17.52 11.34
C ILE A 322 -16.36 -16.41 12.11
N ASN A 323 -16.95 -16.02 13.23
CA ASN A 323 -16.40 -14.99 14.08
C ASN A 323 -15.48 -15.62 15.14
N ILE A 324 -14.17 -15.36 15.05
CA ILE A 324 -13.17 -15.80 16.05
C ILE A 324 -12.98 -14.67 17.08
N LYS A 325 -13.19 -14.96 18.36
CA LYS A 325 -13.17 -13.95 19.43
C LYS A 325 -11.76 -13.59 19.89
N LEU A 326 -11.63 -12.36 20.41
CA LEU A 326 -10.40 -11.71 20.92
C LEU A 326 -9.51 -12.60 21.79
N GLU A 327 -10.11 -13.36 22.71
CA GLU A 327 -9.45 -14.21 23.69
C GLU A 327 -8.67 -15.39 23.05
N ASP A 328 -9.05 -15.79 21.84
CA ASP A 328 -8.45 -16.93 21.17
C ASP A 328 -7.15 -16.57 20.43
N TRP A 329 -6.91 -15.30 20.10
CA TRP A 329 -5.83 -14.93 19.17
C TRP A 329 -4.94 -13.74 19.57
N ALA A 330 -5.23 -13.03 20.66
CA ALA A 330 -4.32 -12.02 21.24
C ALA A 330 -3.86 -12.40 22.65
N ASP A 331 -2.67 -11.95 23.05
CA ASP A 331 -2.24 -11.96 24.45
C ASP A 331 -2.95 -10.86 25.27
N GLU A 332 -2.71 -10.85 26.59
CA GLU A 332 -3.32 -9.86 27.50
C GLU A 332 -2.90 -8.41 27.17
N ASP A 333 -1.82 -8.25 26.41
CA ASP A 333 -1.27 -6.97 25.96
C ASP A 333 -1.75 -6.61 24.53
N GLY A 334 -2.65 -7.38 23.93
CA GLY A 334 -3.24 -7.12 22.62
C GLY A 334 -2.36 -7.51 21.41
N ASN A 335 -1.24 -8.21 21.64
CA ASN A 335 -0.39 -8.70 20.56
C ASN A 335 -0.96 -9.99 19.97
N ILE A 336 -0.89 -10.13 18.65
CA ILE A 336 -1.31 -11.34 17.95
C ILE A 336 -0.42 -12.53 18.38
N LYS A 337 -1.04 -13.65 18.78
CA LYS A 337 -0.31 -14.88 19.10
C LYS A 337 0.35 -15.47 17.84
N ASP A 338 1.55 -16.04 18.00
CA ASP A 338 2.31 -16.64 16.90
C ASP A 338 1.56 -17.77 16.14
N ASP A 339 0.61 -18.43 16.81
CA ASP A 339 -0.21 -19.53 16.27
C ASP A 339 -1.56 -19.07 15.68
N PHE A 340 -1.82 -17.77 15.63
CA PHE A 340 -3.10 -17.26 15.12
C PHE A 340 -3.35 -17.63 13.66
N ALA A 341 -2.31 -17.61 12.82
CA ALA A 341 -2.43 -18.05 11.43
C ALA A 341 -2.95 -19.50 11.36
N ASP A 342 -2.43 -20.40 12.20
CA ASP A 342 -2.87 -21.80 12.25
C ASP A 342 -4.34 -21.92 12.68
N THR A 343 -4.78 -21.06 13.62
CA THR A 343 -6.20 -20.97 14.02
C THR A 343 -7.10 -20.56 12.86
N VAL A 344 -6.69 -19.57 12.05
CA VAL A 344 -7.42 -19.14 10.85
C VAL A 344 -7.46 -20.24 9.79
N ILE A 345 -6.35 -20.97 9.59
CA ILE A 345 -6.28 -22.14 8.71
C ILE A 345 -7.26 -23.24 9.17
N GLU A 346 -7.31 -23.55 10.46
CA GLU A 346 -8.21 -24.58 11.00
C GLU A 346 -9.69 -24.24 10.73
N GLN A 347 -10.07 -22.97 10.91
CA GLN A 347 -11.42 -22.51 10.59
C GLN A 347 -11.76 -22.65 9.11
N PHE A 348 -10.78 -22.40 8.24
CA PHE A 348 -10.95 -22.56 6.80
C PHE A 348 -11.06 -24.04 6.39
N GLU A 349 -10.31 -24.93 7.03
CA GLU A 349 -10.47 -26.39 6.84
C GLU A 349 -11.88 -26.86 7.15
N ARG A 350 -12.50 -26.33 8.22
CA ARG A 350 -13.90 -26.62 8.59
C ARG A 350 -14.90 -26.11 7.55
N ALA A 351 -14.55 -25.05 6.80
CA ALA A 351 -15.40 -24.47 5.76
C ALA A 351 -15.31 -25.19 4.40
N LYS A 352 -14.25 -25.99 4.14
CA LYS A 352 -14.05 -26.68 2.85
C LYS A 352 -15.24 -27.54 2.39
N PRO A 353 -15.89 -28.35 3.24
CA PRO A 353 -17.04 -29.17 2.82
C PRO A 353 -18.21 -28.31 2.34
N LEU A 354 -18.47 -27.20 3.03
CA LEU A 354 -19.52 -26.24 2.66
C LEU A 354 -19.20 -25.60 1.30
N ILE A 355 -17.98 -25.14 1.09
CA ILE A 355 -17.56 -24.52 -0.19
C ILE A 355 -17.67 -25.51 -1.35
N LYS A 356 -17.31 -26.79 -1.14
CA LYS A 356 -17.51 -27.84 -2.14
C LYS A 356 -18.99 -28.04 -2.46
N ALA A 357 -19.85 -28.17 -1.44
CA ALA A 357 -21.29 -28.32 -1.63
C ALA A 357 -21.89 -27.15 -2.43
N LEU A 358 -21.44 -25.91 -2.16
CA LEU A 358 -21.85 -24.69 -2.89
C LEU A 358 -21.44 -24.65 -4.36
N LEU A 359 -20.47 -25.47 -4.78
CA LEU A 359 -19.91 -25.48 -6.13
C LEU A 359 -20.36 -26.68 -6.96
N THR A 360 -20.74 -27.78 -6.32
CA THR A 360 -21.17 -29.02 -6.99
C THR A 360 -22.67 -29.09 -7.29
N GLU A 361 -23.47 -28.19 -6.72
CA GLU A 361 -24.94 -28.10 -6.88
C GLU A 361 -25.35 -26.71 -7.43
#